data_AF-A0A5F5PZ22-F1
#
_entry.id   AF-A0A5F5PZ22-F1
#
_cell.length_a   1.000
_cell.length_b   1.000
_cell.length_c   1.000
_cell.angle_alpha   90.00
_cell.angle_beta   90.00
_cell.angle_gamma   90.00
#
_symmetry.space_group_name_H-M   'P 1'
#
loop_
_entity.id
_entity.type
_entity.pdbx_description
1 polymer ?
#
loop_
_entity_poly.entity_id
_entity_poly.type
_entity_poly.pdbx_seq_one_letter_code
_entity_poly.pdbx_strand_id
1 'polypeptide(L)' 'MEDEVVRIAKKMDKMVQKKNAAGALDLLKELKNIPMTLELLQLLP' A
#
# COMPACT_ATOMS: atom_id res chain seq x y z
N MET A 1 1.99 11.27 5.21
CA MET A 1 2.18 9.88 5.68
C MET A 1 0.97 9.03 5.32
N GLU A 2 -0.24 9.45 5.70
CA GLU A 2 -1.48 8.79 5.29
C GLU A 2 -1.65 8.71 3.75
N ASP A 3 -1.43 9.83 3.04
CA ASP A 3 -1.53 9.88 1.58
C ASP A 3 -0.60 8.87 0.87
N GLU A 4 0.54 8.58 1.47
CA GLU A 4 1.53 7.66 0.90
C GLU A 4 1.11 6.20 1.07
N VAL A 5 0.55 5.85 2.23
CA VAL A 5 -0.05 4.54 2.48
C VAL A 5 -1.26 4.32 1.57
N VAL A 6 -2.14 5.32 1.45
CA VAL A 6 -3.30 5.28 0.52
C VAL A 6 -2.85 5.13 -0.94
N ARG A 7 -1.76 5.80 -1.34
CA ARG A 7 -1.17 5.64 -2.68
C ARG A 7 -0.70 4.21 -2.93
N ILE A 8 -0.03 3.59 -1.96
CA ILE A 8 0.46 2.21 -2.08
C ILE A 8 -0.71 1.23 -2.15
N ALA A 9 -1.71 1.36 -1.28
CA ALA A 9 -2.92 0.54 -1.29
C ALA A 9 -3.62 0.58 -2.66
N LYS A 10 -3.84 1.78 -3.22
CA LYS A 10 -4.41 1.95 -4.56
C LYS A 10 -3.58 1.30 -5.68
N LYS A 11 -2.25 1.28 -5.56
CA LYS A 11 -1.39 0.59 -6.54
C LYS A 11 -1.53 -0.93 -6.41
N MET A 12 -1.61 -1.46 -5.19
CA MET A 12 -1.81 -2.88 -4.93
C MET A 12 -3.17 -3.36 -5.46
N ASP A 13 -4.24 -2.59 -5.24
CA ASP A 13 -5.56 -2.89 -5.82
C ASP A 13 -5.52 -3.01 -7.34
N LYS A 14 -4.85 -2.08 -8.01
CA LYS A 14 -4.67 -2.11 -9.47
C LYS A 14 -3.90 -3.35 -9.94
N MET A 15 -2.91 -3.81 -9.17
CA MET A 15 -2.16 -5.02 -9.48
C MET A 15 -3.04 -6.27 -9.41
N VAL A 16 -3.89 -6.36 -8.38
CA VAL A 16 -4.87 -7.44 -8.21
C VAL A 16 -5.88 -7.42 -9.36
N GLN A 17 -6.46 -6.26 -9.67
CA GLN A 17 -7.42 -6.09 -10.77
C GLN A 17 -6.82 -6.51 -12.12
N LYS A 18 -5.56 -6.16 -12.37
CA LYS A 18 -4.83 -6.51 -13.60
C LYS A 18 -4.23 -7.92 -13.61
N LYS A 19 -4.37 -8.68 -12.51
CA LYS A 19 -3.73 -9.99 -12.30
C LYS A 19 -2.22 -9.95 -12.58
N ASN A 20 -1.57 -8.84 -12.27
CA ASN A 20 -0.15 -8.62 -12.50
C ASN A 20 0.50 -8.07 -11.24
N ALA A 21 1.32 -8.90 -10.60
CA ALA A 21 2.03 -8.57 -9.36
C ALA A 21 3.50 -8.20 -9.58
N ALA A 22 3.91 -7.90 -10.82
CA ALA A 22 5.26 -7.41 -11.09
C ALA A 22 5.54 -6.13 -10.27
N GLY A 23 6.64 -6.11 -9.52
CA GLY A 23 6.99 -4.99 -8.64
C GLY A 23 6.23 -4.94 -7.30
N ALA A 24 5.40 -5.94 -6.98
CA ALA A 24 4.68 -5.98 -5.70
C ALA A 24 5.64 -5.99 -4.50
N LEU A 25 6.77 -6.70 -4.61
CA LEU A 25 7.76 -6.77 -3.53
C LEU A 25 8.36 -5.38 -3.20
N ASP A 26 8.54 -4.52 -4.19
CA ASP A 26 9.08 -3.17 -3.96
C ASP A 26 8.06 -2.28 -3.27
N LEU A 27 6.78 -2.35 -3.65
CA LEU A 27 5.69 -1.67 -2.96
C LEU A 27 5.54 -2.14 -1.50
N LEU A 28 5.73 -3.43 -1.23
CA LEU A 28 5.70 -3.98 0.14
C LEU A 28 6.88 -3.48 0.98
N LYS A 29 8.07 -3.32 0.38
CA LYS A 29 9.23 -2.73 1.06
C LYS A 29 9.03 -1.24 1.34
N GLU A 30 8.46 -0.50 0.39
CA GLU A 30 8.07 0.90 0.61
C GLU A 30 7.09 1.00 1.78
N LEU A 31 6.03 0.19 1.79
CA LEU A 31 5.03 0.17 2.85
C LEU A 31 5.64 -0.14 4.22
N LYS A 32 6.54 -1.13 4.31
CA LYS A 32 7.22 -1.51 5.55
C LYS A 32 8.04 -0.36 6.16
N ASN A 33 8.60 0.51 5.34
CA ASN A 33 9.46 1.60 5.79
C ASN A 33 8.67 2.86 6.20
N ILE A 34 7.35 2.87 6.00
CA ILE A 34 6.50 3.97 6.46
C ILE A 34 6.11 3.67 7.91
N PRO A 35 6.45 4.56 8.87
CA PRO A 35 5.90 4.45 10.21
C PRO A 35 4.37 4.56 10.12
N MET A 36 3.64 3.52 10.49
CA MET A 36 2.18 3.52 10.46
C MET A 36 1.62 3.70 11.87
N THR A 37 0.59 4.53 12.00
CA THR A 37 -0.16 4.70 13.26
C THR A 37 -1.34 3.74 13.29
N LEU A 38 -1.81 3.43 14.51
CA LEU A 38 -3.00 2.59 14.70
C LEU A 38 -4.24 3.20 14.01
N GLU A 39 -4.38 4.52 14.09
CA GLU A 39 -5.45 5.29 13.44
C GLU A 39 -5.45 5.13 11.92
N LEU A 40 -4.27 5.18 11.28
CA LEU A 40 -4.14 5.00 9.84
C LEU A 40 -4.52 3.58 9.38
N LEU A 41 -4.18 2.56 10.18
CA LEU A 41 -4.56 1.17 9.88
C LEU A 41 -6.07 0.96 9.97
N GLN A 42 -6.75 1.71 10.83
CA GLN A 42 -8.20 1.65 11.01
C GLN A 42 -8.97 2.44 9.95
N LEU A 43 -8.35 3.45 9.34
CA LEU A 43 -8.93 4.26 8.26
C LEU A 43 -8.90 3.56 6.90
N LEU A 44 -8.00 2.59 6.70
CA LEU A 44 -7.89 1.86 5.45
C LEU A 44 -9.10 0.90 5.29
N PRO A 45 -9.96 1.08 4.27
CA PRO A 45 -11.16 0.26 4.06
C PRO A 45 -10.86 -1.15 3.55
#